data_AF-A0A0Q9KXE1-F1
#
_entry.id   AF-A0A0Q9KXE1-F1
#
_cell.length_a   1.000
_cell.length_b   1.000
_cell.length_c   1.000
_cell.angle_alpha   90.00
_cell.angle_beta   90.00
_cell.angle_gamma   90.00
#
_symmetry.space_group_name_H-M   'P 1'
#
loop_
_entity.id
_entity.type
_entity.pdbx_description
1 polymer ?
#
loop_
_entity_poly.entity_id
_entity_poly.type
_entity_poly.pdbx_seq_one_letter_code
_entity_poly.pdbx_strand_id
1 'polypeptide(L)'
;MGGPYAFVSEEKVVKDLARNTATTGDVIFTQRGTLGQVAIVPANAYPLFVVSQSQMRLRVDPAKAAPAYVYYACASDAFMKQIDDNAISTGVPHINLGILNRLTIPLPPLQEQRAIAEVLGAFDDKIAVNTKLAATSDDLIALHFRHAVASEGTASRPLFDAIDIDFGEPFQGINFSEPGTGRPLIRIRDLKTFTSQVWTTESRSREILVQPGDVVVGMDAEFRPTSWLGEPGLLNQRVCRARGKSTGPAFVRETLKEPLGRIEGYKTATTVIHLNKKDLQEAEVLVPDSDSLALFEASVEVLYSQRVGLAIENRTLSAIRDALLPQLMSGQLRVKDAENVLETAEV
;
A
#
# COMPACT_ATOMS: atom_id res chain seq x y z
N MET A 1 -4.87 11.14 -0.73
CA MET A 1 -4.71 11.48 -2.17
C MET A 1 -3.22 11.45 -2.48
N GLY A 2 -2.72 10.63 -3.40
CA GLY A 2 -1.27 10.48 -3.62
C GLY A 2 -0.84 10.16 -5.06
N GLY A 3 -1.71 10.40 -6.05
CA GLY A 3 -1.36 10.30 -7.47
C GLY A 3 -1.02 11.67 -8.07
N PRO A 4 -0.45 11.71 -9.29
CA PRO A 4 -0.23 12.96 -10.01
C PRO A 4 -1.58 13.69 -10.23
N TYR A 5 -1.62 14.99 -9.92
CA TYR A 5 -2.82 15.80 -10.15
C TYR A 5 -3.08 16.00 -11.64
N ALA A 6 -4.34 15.88 -12.04
CA ALA A 6 -4.80 16.37 -13.34
C ALA A 6 -5.17 17.85 -13.22
N PHE A 7 -4.63 18.68 -14.12
CA PHE A 7 -4.86 20.12 -14.13
C PHE A 7 -6.06 20.49 -15.00
N VAL A 8 -6.80 21.51 -14.57
CA VAL A 8 -7.97 22.04 -15.27
C VAL A 8 -7.79 23.55 -15.44
N SER A 9 -8.18 24.11 -16.59
CA SER A 9 -8.09 25.55 -16.83
C SER A 9 -9.05 26.34 -15.92
N GLU A 10 -8.63 27.54 -15.52
CA GLU A 10 -9.45 28.43 -14.67
C GLU A 10 -10.81 28.76 -15.30
N GLU A 11 -10.84 28.97 -16.62
CA GLU A 11 -12.08 29.24 -17.35
C GLU A 11 -13.11 28.11 -17.17
N LYS A 12 -12.66 26.85 -17.26
CA LYS A 12 -13.52 25.68 -17.06
C LYS A 12 -13.98 25.56 -15.60
N VAL A 13 -13.14 25.95 -14.64
CA VAL A 13 -13.52 25.99 -13.23
C VAL A 13 -14.64 27.00 -13.00
N VAL A 14 -14.48 28.23 -13.50
CA VAL A 14 -15.47 29.30 -13.32
C VAL A 14 -16.79 28.96 -14.02
N LYS A 15 -16.71 28.45 -15.25
CA LYS A 15 -17.89 28.19 -16.08
C LYS A 15 -18.69 26.96 -15.65
N ASP A 16 -18.00 25.84 -15.38
CA ASP A 16 -18.64 24.53 -15.29
C ASP A 16 -18.48 23.85 -13.92
N LEU A 17 -17.42 24.18 -13.15
CA LEU A 17 -17.01 23.40 -11.96
C LEU A 17 -16.94 24.23 -10.66
N ALA A 18 -17.52 25.43 -10.63
CA ALA A 18 -17.44 26.32 -9.47
C ALA A 18 -17.96 25.67 -8.17
N ARG A 19 -19.00 24.82 -8.29
CA ARG A 19 -19.60 24.06 -7.18
C ARG A 19 -18.77 22.85 -6.73
N ASN A 20 -17.81 22.42 -7.55
CA ASN A 20 -16.96 21.25 -7.35
C ASN A 20 -15.55 21.64 -6.88
N THR A 21 -15.39 22.84 -6.33
CA THR A 21 -14.11 23.30 -5.81
C THR A 21 -13.88 22.79 -4.39
N ALA A 22 -12.63 22.66 -3.97
CA ALA A 22 -12.26 22.40 -2.58
C ALA A 22 -10.98 23.14 -2.25
N THR A 23 -10.81 23.51 -0.99
CA THR A 23 -9.66 24.24 -0.44
C THR A 23 -9.08 23.47 0.73
N THR A 24 -7.87 23.82 1.16
CA THR A 24 -7.20 23.20 2.31
C THR A 24 -8.13 23.07 3.52
N GLY A 25 -8.11 21.89 4.15
CA GLY A 25 -8.96 21.55 5.29
C GLY A 25 -10.38 21.09 4.94
N ASP A 26 -10.83 21.22 3.70
CA ASP A 26 -12.09 20.59 3.29
C ASP A 26 -11.97 19.06 3.37
N VAL A 27 -13.03 18.41 3.84
CA VAL A 27 -13.12 16.94 3.92
C VAL A 27 -13.93 16.42 2.74
N ILE A 28 -13.37 15.46 2.01
CA ILE A 28 -13.92 14.91 0.76
C ILE A 28 -14.40 13.49 0.99
N PHE A 29 -15.60 13.19 0.50
CA PHE A 29 -16.25 11.87 0.57
C PHE A 29 -16.53 11.33 -0.82
N THR A 30 -16.44 10.01 -1.00
CA THR A 30 -16.95 9.36 -2.21
C THR A 30 -18.47 9.22 -2.15
N GLN A 31 -19.17 9.78 -3.13
CA GLN A 31 -20.64 9.77 -3.22
C GLN A 31 -21.18 8.45 -3.80
N ARG A 32 -20.49 7.93 -4.83
CA ARG A 32 -20.91 6.79 -5.66
C ARG A 32 -19.72 5.87 -5.88
N GLY A 33 -19.91 4.55 -5.74
CA GLY A 33 -18.85 3.55 -5.90
C GLY A 33 -18.40 2.99 -4.55
N THR A 34 -17.10 3.02 -4.27
CA THR A 34 -16.54 2.60 -2.97
C THR A 34 -16.88 3.64 -1.90
N LEU A 35 -18.02 3.43 -1.24
CA LEU A 35 -18.47 4.25 -0.11
C LEU A 35 -17.48 4.18 1.06
N GLY A 36 -17.49 5.20 1.91
CA GLY A 36 -16.64 5.26 3.09
C GLY A 36 -15.22 5.78 2.86
N GLN A 37 -14.83 6.11 1.62
CA GLN A 37 -13.55 6.79 1.40
C GLN A 37 -13.64 8.26 1.82
N VAL A 38 -12.78 8.65 2.76
CA VAL A 38 -12.66 10.01 3.27
C VAL A 38 -11.23 10.51 3.05
N ALA A 39 -11.10 11.76 2.60
CA ALA A 39 -9.82 12.43 2.45
C ALA A 39 -9.91 13.86 2.96
N ILE A 40 -8.84 14.38 3.54
CA ILE A 40 -8.70 15.82 3.81
C ILE A 40 -7.89 16.46 2.69
N VAL A 41 -8.29 17.66 2.26
CA VAL A 41 -7.51 18.46 1.31
C VAL A 41 -6.27 18.99 2.04
N PRO A 42 -5.05 18.60 1.61
CA PRO A 42 -3.84 18.96 2.31
C PRO A 42 -3.54 20.46 2.18
N ALA A 43 -2.72 20.97 3.11
CA ALA A 43 -2.02 22.22 2.90
C ALA A 43 -0.87 21.96 1.92
N ASN A 44 -0.94 22.48 0.71
CA ASN A 44 0.13 22.34 -0.28
C ASN A 44 0.24 23.58 -1.17
N ALA A 45 1.04 23.49 -2.24
CA ALA A 45 1.29 24.60 -3.16
C ALA A 45 0.07 25.07 -3.96
N TYR A 46 -1.04 24.31 -3.96
CA TYR A 46 -2.23 24.62 -4.73
C TYR A 46 -3.34 25.19 -3.83
N PRO A 47 -3.83 26.41 -4.09
CA PRO A 47 -4.87 27.02 -3.27
C PRO A 47 -6.27 26.46 -3.52
N LEU A 48 -6.46 25.77 -4.65
CA LEU A 48 -7.76 25.30 -5.11
C LEU A 48 -7.65 23.93 -5.77
N PHE A 49 -8.59 23.06 -5.42
CA PHE A 49 -8.77 21.75 -6.01
C PHE A 49 -10.13 21.66 -6.66
N VAL A 50 -10.25 20.78 -7.66
CA VAL A 50 -11.52 20.39 -8.25
C VAL A 50 -11.77 18.94 -7.89
N VAL A 51 -12.91 18.68 -7.23
CA VAL A 51 -13.33 17.33 -6.84
C VAL A 51 -14.30 16.76 -7.87
N SER A 52 -14.26 15.45 -8.06
CA SER A 52 -15.11 14.77 -9.03
C SER A 52 -16.60 14.96 -8.71
N GLN A 53 -17.46 14.91 -9.73
CA GLN A 53 -18.93 14.91 -9.53
C GLN A 53 -19.45 13.68 -8.79
N SER A 54 -18.62 12.65 -8.62
CA SER A 54 -18.91 11.48 -7.76
C SER A 54 -18.34 11.63 -6.35
N GLN A 55 -17.93 12.84 -5.97
CA GLN A 55 -17.43 13.16 -4.64
C GLN A 55 -18.22 14.32 -4.03
N MET A 56 -18.20 14.40 -2.70
CA MET A 56 -18.85 15.44 -1.93
C MET A 56 -17.82 16.13 -1.05
N ARG A 57 -17.99 17.44 -0.85
CA ARG A 57 -17.14 18.26 0.01
C ARG A 57 -17.92 18.67 1.26
N LEU A 58 -17.30 18.47 2.41
CA LEU A 58 -17.68 19.05 3.69
C LEU A 58 -16.70 20.16 4.04
N ARG A 59 -17.21 21.38 4.17
CA ARG A 59 -16.43 22.54 4.61
C ARG A 59 -16.62 22.74 6.10
N VAL A 60 -15.53 22.65 6.85
CA VAL A 60 -15.55 22.77 8.30
C VAL A 60 -15.50 24.25 8.69
N ASP A 61 -16.39 24.67 9.58
CA ASP A 61 -16.31 25.97 10.24
C ASP A 61 -15.23 25.91 11.34
N PRO A 62 -14.07 26.59 11.17
CA PRO A 62 -12.94 26.47 12.10
C PRO A 62 -13.24 27.06 13.47
N ALA A 63 -14.31 27.86 13.62
CA ALA A 63 -14.76 28.35 14.92
C ALA A 63 -15.50 27.26 15.73
N LYS A 64 -15.97 26.18 15.08
CA LYS A 64 -16.75 25.11 15.70
C LYS A 64 -16.01 23.78 15.80
N ALA A 65 -15.17 23.48 14.81
CA ALA A 65 -14.43 22.23 14.80
C ALA A 65 -13.05 22.36 14.14
N ALA A 66 -12.09 21.56 14.58
CA ALA A 66 -10.81 21.42 13.90
C ALA A 66 -10.98 20.53 12.64
N PRO A 67 -10.59 20.99 11.43
CA PRO A 67 -10.82 20.21 10.21
C PRO A 67 -10.18 18.82 10.21
N ALA A 68 -8.95 18.70 10.74
CA ALA A 68 -8.25 17.42 10.87
C ALA A 68 -8.98 16.46 11.85
N TYR A 69 -9.57 16.98 12.92
CA TYR A 69 -10.40 16.17 13.82
C TYR A 69 -11.65 15.65 13.10
N VAL A 70 -12.34 16.52 12.34
CA VAL A 70 -13.51 16.11 11.55
C VAL A 70 -13.13 15.02 10.54
N TYR A 71 -11.96 15.12 9.92
CA TYR A 71 -11.43 14.07 9.06
C TYR A 71 -11.31 12.72 9.79
N TYR A 72 -10.65 12.68 10.95
CA TYR A 72 -10.51 11.43 11.72
C TYR A 72 -11.84 10.90 12.26
N ALA A 73 -12.72 11.79 12.74
CA ALA A 73 -14.04 11.39 13.19
C ALA A 73 -14.85 10.76 12.06
N CYS A 74 -14.77 11.33 10.86
CA CYS A 74 -15.40 10.78 9.66
C CYS A 74 -14.70 9.52 9.13
N ALA A 75 -13.41 9.32 9.43
CA ALA A 75 -12.66 8.11 9.09
C ALA A 75 -12.90 6.94 10.07
N SER A 76 -13.53 7.20 11.22
CA SER A 76 -13.75 6.18 12.26
C SER A 76 -14.79 5.13 11.86
N ASP A 77 -14.62 3.91 12.37
CA ASP A 77 -15.57 2.80 12.17
C ASP A 77 -16.99 3.16 12.60
N ALA A 78 -17.13 3.96 13.67
CA ALA A 78 -18.43 4.42 14.14
C ALA A 78 -19.14 5.31 13.12
N PHE A 79 -18.40 6.15 12.40
CA PHE A 79 -18.96 6.97 11.34
C PHE A 79 -19.21 6.16 10.06
N MET A 80 -18.28 5.27 9.69
CA MET A 80 -18.48 4.36 8.55
C MET A 80 -19.70 3.48 8.73
N LYS A 81 -19.93 2.97 9.93
CA LYS A 81 -21.13 2.22 10.25
C LYS A 81 -22.41 3.04 10.04
N GLN A 82 -22.41 4.33 10.42
CA GLN A 82 -23.55 5.20 10.13
C GLN A 82 -23.75 5.42 8.62
N ILE A 83 -22.68 5.50 7.83
CA ILE A 83 -22.77 5.55 6.36
C ILE A 83 -23.42 4.26 5.83
N ASP A 84 -22.91 3.11 6.24
CA ASP A 84 -23.37 1.81 5.74
C ASP A 84 -24.84 1.54 6.12
N ASP A 85 -25.22 1.85 7.36
CA ASP A 85 -26.58 1.67 7.86
C ASP A 85 -27.61 2.60 7.15
N ASN A 86 -27.14 3.67 6.49
CA ASN A 86 -27.98 4.65 5.79
C ASN A 86 -27.78 4.66 4.26
N ALA A 87 -26.88 3.84 3.72
CA ALA A 87 -26.56 3.83 2.31
C ALA A 87 -27.74 3.35 1.46
N ILE A 88 -27.91 3.94 0.27
CA ILE A 88 -28.96 3.50 -0.66
C ILE A 88 -28.40 2.36 -1.51
N SER A 89 -28.88 1.14 -1.23
CA SER A 89 -28.36 -0.10 -1.83
C SER A 89 -29.13 -0.58 -3.07
N THR A 90 -30.05 0.22 -3.62
CA THR A 90 -30.71 -0.10 -4.89
C THR A 90 -29.78 0.25 -6.06
N GLY A 91 -29.08 -0.74 -6.62
CA GLY A 91 -28.12 -0.53 -7.71
C GLY A 91 -26.71 -0.24 -7.20
N VAL A 92 -26.01 0.73 -7.80
CA VAL A 92 -24.68 1.16 -7.31
C VAL A 92 -24.87 1.86 -5.96
N PRO A 93 -24.23 1.38 -4.87
CA PRO A 93 -24.31 2.02 -3.57
C PRO A 93 -23.93 3.50 -3.66
N HIS A 94 -24.78 4.35 -3.08
CA HIS A 94 -24.53 5.77 -3.05
C HIS A 94 -25.03 6.43 -1.76
N ILE A 95 -24.37 7.52 -1.37
CA ILE A 95 -24.83 8.46 -0.36
C ILE A 95 -25.26 9.77 -1.01
N ASN A 96 -26.16 10.51 -0.36
CA ASN A 96 -26.57 11.84 -0.80
C ASN A 96 -26.42 12.86 0.33
N LEU A 97 -26.54 14.15 0.00
CA LEU A 97 -26.42 15.24 0.98
C LEU A 97 -27.43 15.11 2.13
N GLY A 98 -28.62 14.60 1.85
CA GLY A 98 -29.65 14.40 2.87
C GLY A 98 -29.26 13.34 3.91
N ILE A 99 -28.58 12.26 3.50
CA ILE A 99 -28.02 11.26 4.41
C ILE A 99 -26.86 11.87 5.20
N LEU A 100 -25.89 12.48 4.51
CA LEU A 100 -24.70 13.06 5.14
C LEU A 100 -25.06 14.11 6.20
N ASN A 101 -26.10 14.93 5.96
CA ASN A 101 -26.60 15.93 6.91
C ASN A 101 -27.22 15.36 8.19
N ARG A 102 -27.55 14.06 8.23
CA ARG A 102 -28.09 13.38 9.42
C ARG A 102 -27.04 12.62 10.21
N LEU A 103 -25.86 12.38 9.63
CA LEU A 103 -24.79 11.68 10.32
C LEU A 103 -24.21 12.56 11.42
N THR A 104 -23.78 11.94 12.50
CA THR A 104 -23.26 12.65 13.67
C THR A 104 -21.83 12.20 13.98
N ILE A 105 -21.05 13.12 14.54
CA ILE A 105 -19.71 12.86 15.05
C ILE A 105 -19.62 13.34 16.50
N PRO A 106 -18.78 12.71 17.35
CA PRO A 106 -18.41 13.30 18.63
C PRO A 106 -17.77 14.67 18.38
N LEU A 107 -18.01 15.63 19.29
CA LEU A 107 -17.49 16.98 19.18
C LEU A 107 -17.04 17.50 20.55
N PRO A 108 -15.87 17.05 21.05
CA PRO A 108 -15.29 17.54 22.31
C PRO A 108 -14.85 19.01 22.16
N PRO A 109 -14.39 19.67 23.24
CA PRO A 109 -13.87 21.04 23.15
C PRO A 109 -12.74 21.17 22.11
N LEU A 110 -12.64 22.34 21.45
CA LEU A 110 -11.68 22.56 20.35
C LEU A 110 -10.23 22.21 20.70
N GLN A 111 -9.82 22.42 21.95
CA GLN A 111 -8.47 22.06 22.41
C GLN A 111 -8.24 20.55 22.35
N GLU A 112 -9.22 19.76 22.78
CA GLU A 112 -9.16 18.29 22.75
C GLU A 112 -9.24 17.77 21.32
N GLN A 113 -10.09 18.35 20.47
CA GLN A 113 -10.12 18.02 19.04
C GLN A 113 -8.74 18.18 18.38
N ARG A 114 -8.06 19.30 18.66
CA ARG A 114 -6.72 19.59 18.12
C ARG A 114 -5.69 18.58 18.63
N ALA A 115 -5.69 18.30 19.93
CA ALA A 115 -4.76 17.33 20.52
C ALA A 115 -4.94 15.92 19.92
N ILE A 116 -6.18 15.46 19.76
CA ILE A 116 -6.46 14.16 19.13
C ILE A 116 -5.98 14.14 17.68
N ALA A 117 -6.29 15.20 16.92
CA ALA A 117 -5.88 15.31 15.52
C ALA A 117 -4.36 15.39 15.35
N GLU A 118 -3.66 16.01 16.30
CA GLU A 118 -2.20 16.11 16.33
C GLU A 118 -1.56 14.73 16.52
N VAL A 119 -2.03 13.95 17.51
CA VAL A 119 -1.53 12.59 17.76
C VAL A 119 -1.74 11.69 16.55
N LEU A 120 -2.97 11.63 16.01
CA LEU A 120 -3.28 10.80 14.85
C LEU A 120 -2.56 11.29 13.58
N GLY A 121 -2.43 12.61 13.44
CA GLY A 121 -1.67 13.26 12.36
C GLY A 121 -0.20 12.88 12.35
N ALA A 122 0.43 12.80 13.53
CA ALA A 122 1.82 12.40 13.64
C ALA A 122 2.08 10.97 13.10
N PHE A 123 1.16 10.03 13.31
CA PHE A 123 1.25 8.70 12.70
C PHE A 123 1.14 8.76 11.17
N ASP A 124 0.16 9.49 10.65
CA ASP A 124 -0.04 9.62 9.21
C ASP A 124 1.14 10.32 8.52
N ASP A 125 1.69 11.35 9.14
CA ASP A 125 2.87 12.07 8.65
C ASP A 125 4.09 11.15 8.60
N LYS A 126 4.32 10.38 9.66
CA LYS A 126 5.43 9.41 9.71
C LYS A 126 5.26 8.31 8.67
N ILE A 127 4.06 7.76 8.50
CA ILE A 127 3.75 6.78 7.46
C ILE A 127 4.04 7.37 6.07
N ALA A 128 3.60 8.61 5.81
CA ALA A 128 3.80 9.27 4.53
C ALA A 128 5.29 9.51 4.22
N VAL A 129 6.08 9.94 5.22
CA VAL A 129 7.54 10.08 5.11
C VAL A 129 8.20 8.74 4.80
N ASN A 130 7.85 7.70 5.54
CA ASN A 130 8.39 6.35 5.34
C ASN A 130 8.05 5.79 3.95
N THR A 131 6.81 5.99 3.46
CA THR A 131 6.41 5.60 2.10
C THR A 131 7.23 6.34 1.04
N LYS A 132 7.47 7.65 1.23
CA LYS A 132 8.30 8.44 0.31
C LYS A 132 9.76 7.99 0.31
N LEU A 133 10.31 7.69 1.50
CA LEU A 133 11.68 7.20 1.64
C LEU A 133 11.84 5.82 0.98
N ALA A 134 10.88 4.91 1.19
CA ALA A 134 10.85 3.60 0.53
C ALA A 134 10.83 3.72 -1.01
N ALA A 135 10.02 4.62 -1.56
CA ALA A 135 9.98 4.89 -3.00
C ALA A 135 11.31 5.45 -3.53
N THR A 136 11.92 6.38 -2.79
CA THR A 136 13.23 6.95 -3.14
C THR A 136 14.33 5.88 -3.12
N SER A 137 14.31 4.97 -2.13
CA SER A 137 15.21 3.83 -2.09
C SER A 137 15.03 2.91 -3.30
N ASP A 138 13.79 2.69 -3.75
CA ASP A 138 13.52 1.90 -4.97
C ASP A 138 14.09 2.56 -6.23
N ASP A 139 13.97 3.88 -6.37
CA ASP A 139 14.56 4.63 -7.48
C ASP A 139 16.09 4.55 -7.48
N LEU A 140 16.72 4.66 -6.31
CA LEU A 140 18.17 4.52 -6.16
C LEU A 140 18.63 3.10 -6.49
N ILE A 141 17.96 2.06 -5.98
CA ILE A 141 18.28 0.66 -6.29
C ILE A 141 18.23 0.42 -7.81
N ALA A 142 17.17 0.91 -8.48
CA ALA A 142 17.03 0.77 -9.93
C ALA A 142 18.13 1.54 -10.69
N LEU A 143 18.57 2.69 -10.20
CA LEU A 143 19.68 3.45 -10.78
C LEU A 143 21.03 2.72 -10.61
N HIS A 144 21.32 2.24 -9.40
CA HIS A 144 22.53 1.46 -9.11
C HIS A 144 22.58 0.19 -9.98
N PHE A 145 21.44 -0.48 -10.17
CA PHE A 145 21.36 -1.66 -11.03
C PHE A 145 21.68 -1.31 -12.48
N ARG A 146 21.05 -0.26 -13.03
CA ARG A 146 21.32 0.23 -14.39
C ARG A 146 22.79 0.59 -14.60
N HIS A 147 23.43 1.20 -13.60
CA HIS A 147 24.85 1.51 -13.65
C HIS A 147 25.70 0.23 -13.67
N ALA A 148 25.39 -0.75 -12.82
CA ALA A 148 26.12 -2.02 -12.76
C ALA A 148 26.04 -2.79 -14.08
N VAL A 149 24.85 -2.93 -14.68
CA VAL A 149 24.67 -3.67 -15.95
C VAL A 149 25.13 -2.90 -17.20
N ALA A 150 25.55 -1.63 -17.04
CA ALA A 150 26.18 -0.86 -18.11
C ALA A 150 27.70 -1.11 -18.19
N SER A 151 28.27 -1.90 -17.29
CA SER A 151 29.69 -2.25 -17.32
C SER A 151 30.03 -3.12 -18.53
N GLU A 152 31.24 -2.95 -19.09
CA GLU A 152 31.68 -3.69 -20.29
C GLU A 152 31.70 -5.22 -20.09
N GLY A 153 31.81 -5.70 -18.85
CA GLY A 153 31.84 -7.11 -18.51
C GLY A 153 30.47 -7.74 -18.26
N THR A 154 29.37 -7.01 -18.46
CA THR A 154 28.01 -7.54 -18.30
C THR A 154 27.71 -8.62 -19.33
N ALA A 155 27.20 -9.76 -18.86
CA ALA A 155 26.84 -10.90 -19.70
C ALA A 155 25.37 -11.30 -19.51
N SER A 156 24.75 -11.76 -20.59
CA SER A 156 23.47 -12.48 -20.54
C SER A 156 23.74 -13.92 -20.08
N ARG A 157 22.98 -14.40 -19.09
CA ARG A 157 23.08 -15.77 -18.58
C ARG A 157 21.69 -16.40 -18.43
N PRO A 158 21.55 -17.73 -18.56
CA PRO A 158 20.30 -18.40 -18.24
C PRO A 158 19.80 -18.03 -16.84
N LEU A 159 18.51 -17.73 -16.70
CA LEU A 159 17.91 -17.30 -15.43
C LEU A 159 18.24 -18.27 -14.29
N PHE A 160 18.10 -19.57 -14.55
CA PHE A 160 18.34 -20.61 -13.55
C PHE A 160 19.82 -20.81 -13.19
N ASP A 161 20.76 -20.16 -13.88
CA ASP A 161 22.17 -20.18 -13.47
C ASP A 161 22.40 -19.23 -12.29
N ALA A 162 21.70 -18.09 -12.26
CA ALA A 162 21.86 -17.05 -11.24
C ALA A 162 20.76 -17.05 -10.16
N ILE A 163 19.54 -17.52 -10.49
CA ILE A 163 18.34 -17.37 -9.66
C ILE A 163 17.68 -18.74 -9.43
N ASP A 164 17.38 -19.03 -8.17
CA ASP A 164 16.52 -20.13 -7.76
C ASP A 164 15.05 -19.68 -7.73
N ILE A 165 14.16 -20.47 -8.34
CA ILE A 165 12.71 -20.22 -8.33
C ILE A 165 12.02 -21.32 -7.54
N ASP A 166 11.38 -20.92 -6.43
CA ASP A 166 10.53 -21.78 -5.63
C ASP A 166 9.06 -21.58 -6.08
N PHE A 167 8.40 -22.63 -6.56
CA PHE A 167 6.99 -22.59 -6.96
C PHE A 167 6.07 -22.93 -5.78
N GLY A 168 4.99 -22.18 -5.61
CA GLY A 168 4.01 -22.42 -4.55
C GLY A 168 3.17 -23.69 -4.75
N GLU A 169 2.48 -24.10 -3.68
CA GLU A 169 1.67 -25.32 -3.65
C GLU A 169 0.16 -25.01 -3.84
N PRO A 170 -0.63 -25.95 -4.40
CA PRO A 170 -2.07 -25.87 -4.43
C PRO A 170 -2.65 -26.03 -3.02
N PHE A 171 -3.43 -25.06 -2.54
CA PHE A 171 -4.20 -25.18 -1.30
C PHE A 171 -5.69 -25.31 -1.62
N GLN A 172 -6.38 -26.20 -0.90
CA GLN A 172 -7.79 -26.46 -1.14
C GLN A 172 -8.67 -25.41 -0.46
N GLY A 173 -9.62 -24.86 -1.22
CA GLY A 173 -10.51 -23.81 -0.71
C GLY A 173 -11.36 -24.22 0.49
N ILE A 174 -11.62 -25.51 0.67
CA ILE A 174 -12.35 -26.04 1.84
C ILE A 174 -11.59 -25.85 3.16
N ASN A 175 -10.26 -25.72 3.09
CA ASN A 175 -9.38 -25.49 4.23
C ASN A 175 -8.99 -24.01 4.37
N PHE A 176 -9.70 -23.12 3.69
CA PHE A 176 -9.50 -21.68 3.85
C PHE A 176 -10.26 -21.20 5.09
N SER A 177 -9.63 -20.27 5.80
CA SER A 177 -10.11 -19.72 7.05
C SER A 177 -10.01 -18.20 7.07
N GLU A 178 -10.70 -17.61 8.04
CA GLU A 178 -10.68 -16.18 8.34
C GLU A 178 -9.33 -15.74 8.94
N PRO A 179 -9.02 -14.42 8.89
CA PRO A 179 -7.89 -13.84 9.60
C PRO A 179 -7.76 -14.35 11.04
N GLY A 180 -6.54 -14.76 11.43
CA GLY A 180 -6.23 -15.22 12.79
C GLY A 180 -6.45 -16.71 13.05
N THR A 181 -7.07 -17.46 12.14
CA THR A 181 -7.15 -18.93 12.23
C THR A 181 -6.30 -19.57 11.14
N GLY A 182 -5.30 -20.37 11.51
CA GLY A 182 -4.38 -20.99 10.55
C GLY A 182 -3.23 -20.06 10.14
N ARG A 183 -2.64 -20.30 8.97
CA ARG A 183 -1.48 -19.54 8.45
C ARG A 183 -1.87 -18.70 7.24
N PRO A 184 -1.40 -17.45 7.12
CA PRO A 184 -1.72 -16.60 6.00
C PRO A 184 -1.19 -17.21 4.68
N LEU A 185 -1.99 -17.12 3.63
CA LEU A 185 -1.69 -17.64 2.31
C LEU A 185 -1.58 -16.47 1.32
N ILE A 186 -0.38 -16.25 0.80
CA ILE A 186 -0.06 -15.19 -0.16
C ILE A 186 -0.52 -15.63 -1.54
N ARG A 187 -1.50 -14.91 -2.08
CA ARG A 187 -2.05 -15.11 -3.42
C ARG A 187 -1.68 -13.94 -4.32
N ILE A 188 -1.84 -14.14 -5.62
CA ILE A 188 -1.46 -13.14 -6.63
C ILE A 188 -2.11 -11.76 -6.41
N ARG A 189 -3.36 -11.72 -5.94
CA ARG A 189 -4.09 -10.47 -5.67
C ARG A 189 -3.51 -9.68 -4.49
N ASP A 190 -2.82 -10.37 -3.58
CA ASP A 190 -2.29 -9.80 -2.35
C ASP A 190 -0.98 -9.04 -2.63
N LEU A 191 -0.33 -9.29 -3.77
CA LEU A 191 0.93 -8.62 -4.17
C LEU A 191 0.76 -7.12 -4.40
N LYS A 192 -0.47 -6.64 -4.64
CA LYS A 192 -0.77 -5.21 -4.81
C LYS A 192 -0.93 -4.48 -3.48
N THR A 193 -1.38 -5.17 -2.44
CA THR A 193 -1.68 -4.56 -1.13
C THR A 193 -0.72 -4.99 -0.02
N PHE A 194 0.10 -6.02 -0.25
CA PHE A 194 0.97 -6.65 0.74
C PHE A 194 0.22 -7.21 1.95
N THR A 195 -1.05 -7.56 1.78
CA THR A 195 -1.91 -8.08 2.84
C THR A 195 -2.56 -9.36 2.38
N SER A 196 -2.24 -10.47 3.06
CA SER A 196 -2.91 -11.75 2.85
C SER A 196 -4.38 -11.64 3.22
N GLN A 197 -5.26 -12.05 2.32
CA GLN A 197 -6.71 -12.01 2.56
C GLN A 197 -7.30 -13.35 2.96
N VAL A 198 -6.51 -14.42 2.88
CA VAL A 198 -6.94 -15.79 3.17
C VAL A 198 -5.91 -16.47 4.04
N TRP A 199 -6.40 -17.24 5.02
CA TRP A 199 -5.59 -18.13 5.84
C TRP A 199 -5.94 -19.57 5.50
N THR A 200 -5.07 -20.49 5.87
CA THR A 200 -5.33 -21.91 5.72
C THR A 200 -4.85 -22.71 6.91
N THR A 201 -5.64 -23.71 7.29
CA THR A 201 -5.29 -24.72 8.29
C THR A 201 -4.64 -25.95 7.67
N GLU A 202 -4.61 -26.03 6.34
CA GLU A 202 -3.99 -27.12 5.60
C GLU A 202 -2.47 -27.11 5.80
N SER A 203 -1.88 -28.31 5.82
CA SER A 203 -0.43 -28.52 5.80
C SER A 203 -0.03 -29.27 4.54
N ARG A 204 0.98 -28.78 3.85
CA ARG A 204 1.59 -29.38 2.65
C ARG A 204 3.02 -29.83 2.94
N SER A 205 3.53 -30.74 2.11
CA SER A 205 4.88 -31.28 2.23
C SER A 205 5.98 -30.33 1.74
N ARG A 206 5.65 -29.38 0.86
CA ARG A 206 6.59 -28.44 0.22
C ARG A 206 6.18 -26.98 0.44
N GLU A 207 5.81 -26.64 1.65
CA GLU A 207 5.42 -25.28 1.99
C GLU A 207 6.60 -24.34 1.93
N ILE A 208 6.40 -23.21 1.26
CA ILE A 208 7.37 -22.12 1.22
C ILE A 208 6.79 -20.99 2.04
N LEU A 209 7.47 -20.66 3.14
CA LEU A 209 7.20 -19.48 3.92
C LEU A 209 7.95 -18.30 3.31
N VAL A 210 7.20 -17.33 2.81
CA VAL A 210 7.70 -16.07 2.28
C VAL A 210 7.86 -15.10 3.44
N GLN A 211 9.02 -14.43 3.51
CA GLN A 211 9.33 -13.42 4.52
C GLN A 211 9.24 -12.00 3.94
N PRO A 212 9.06 -10.96 4.77
CA PRO A 212 9.23 -9.58 4.34
C PRO A 212 10.60 -9.39 3.67
N GLY A 213 10.62 -8.85 2.46
CA GLY A 213 11.82 -8.68 1.65
C GLY A 213 12.07 -9.78 0.62
N ASP A 214 11.40 -10.93 0.69
CA ASP A 214 11.50 -11.96 -0.35
C ASP A 214 10.96 -11.42 -1.70
N VAL A 215 11.59 -11.79 -2.81
CA VAL A 215 11.10 -11.43 -4.14
C VAL A 215 10.09 -12.47 -4.60
N VAL A 216 8.88 -12.03 -4.89
CA VAL A 216 7.78 -12.87 -5.36
C VAL A 216 7.26 -12.36 -6.70
N VAL A 217 6.76 -13.27 -7.54
CA VAL A 217 6.23 -12.98 -8.86
C VAL A 217 4.86 -13.63 -9.00
N GLY A 218 3.86 -12.84 -9.39
CA GLY A 218 2.56 -13.37 -9.79
C GLY A 218 2.68 -14.15 -11.10
N MET A 219 2.10 -15.35 -11.15
CA MET A 219 2.21 -16.23 -12.31
C MET A 219 1.05 -16.09 -13.31
N ASP A 220 0.07 -15.23 -13.03
CA ASP A 220 -1.07 -14.96 -13.91
C ASP A 220 -1.23 -13.45 -14.16
N ALA A 221 -1.75 -13.07 -15.33
CA ALA A 221 -2.10 -11.69 -15.72
C ALA A 221 -0.94 -10.68 -15.84
N GLU A 222 -0.19 -10.41 -14.77
CA GLU A 222 0.92 -9.43 -14.75
C GLU A 222 2.16 -10.08 -14.12
N PHE A 223 3.26 -10.18 -14.88
CA PHE A 223 4.51 -10.76 -14.40
C PHE A 223 5.42 -9.64 -13.91
N ARG A 224 5.23 -9.25 -12.64
CA ARG A 224 6.02 -8.19 -12.00
C ARG A 224 6.80 -8.74 -10.81
N PRO A 225 8.13 -8.65 -10.79
CA PRO A 225 8.91 -9.01 -9.62
C PRO A 225 8.66 -7.98 -8.52
N THR A 226 8.13 -8.48 -7.41
CA THR A 226 7.63 -7.66 -6.31
C THR A 226 8.30 -8.12 -5.04
N SER A 227 8.86 -7.21 -4.26
CA SER A 227 9.31 -7.56 -2.91
C SER A 227 8.09 -7.69 -2.01
N TRP A 228 7.95 -8.81 -1.32
CA TRP A 228 6.88 -8.97 -0.35
C TRP A 228 7.12 -8.03 0.83
N LEU A 229 6.24 -7.05 1.02
CA LEU A 229 6.30 -6.09 2.13
C LEU A 229 5.20 -6.34 3.16
N GLY A 230 4.62 -7.54 3.14
CA GLY A 230 3.53 -7.96 4.03
C GLY A 230 4.04 -8.80 5.21
N GLU A 231 3.13 -9.36 5.99
CA GLU A 231 3.47 -10.32 7.04
C GLU A 231 3.93 -11.66 6.45
N PRO A 232 4.73 -12.46 7.17
CA PRO A 232 5.16 -13.77 6.68
C PRO A 232 3.97 -14.65 6.31
N GLY A 233 4.06 -15.37 5.18
CA GLY A 233 2.94 -16.20 4.71
C GLY A 233 3.32 -17.29 3.72
N LEU A 234 2.42 -18.26 3.56
CA LEU A 234 2.61 -19.41 2.68
C LEU A 234 2.44 -19.03 1.21
N LEU A 235 3.26 -19.62 0.34
CA LEU A 235 3.24 -19.35 -1.09
C LEU A 235 2.17 -20.19 -1.82
N ASN A 236 1.20 -19.53 -2.45
CA ASN A 236 0.18 -20.19 -3.28
C ASN A 236 0.70 -20.59 -4.67
N GLN A 237 0.09 -21.61 -5.29
CA GLN A 237 0.40 -22.12 -6.65
C GLN A 237 0.48 -21.07 -7.78
N ARG A 238 -0.15 -19.89 -7.62
CA ARG A 238 -0.13 -18.82 -8.64
C ARG A 238 0.91 -17.73 -8.34
N VAL A 239 1.82 -17.99 -7.41
CA VAL A 239 2.92 -17.11 -7.04
C VAL A 239 4.19 -17.96 -6.94
N CYS A 240 5.29 -17.48 -7.49
CA CYS A 240 6.61 -18.06 -7.25
C CYS A 240 7.48 -17.09 -6.46
N ARG A 241 8.43 -17.64 -5.69
CA ARG A 241 9.48 -16.88 -5.01
C ARG A 241 10.78 -17.02 -5.77
N ALA A 242 11.48 -15.91 -6.00
CA ALA A 242 12.79 -15.87 -6.62
C ALA A 242 13.86 -15.53 -5.59
N ARG A 243 14.98 -16.25 -5.61
CA ARG A 243 16.13 -16.04 -4.72
C ARG A 243 17.42 -16.08 -5.52
N GLY A 244 18.34 -15.17 -5.21
CA GLY A 244 19.66 -15.19 -5.84
C GLY A 244 20.49 -16.33 -5.25
N LYS A 245 21.28 -17.01 -6.09
CA LYS A 245 22.21 -18.04 -5.60
C LYS A 245 23.40 -17.43 -4.86
N SER A 246 23.83 -16.26 -5.32
CA SER A 246 24.99 -15.52 -4.78
C SER A 246 24.74 -14.02 -4.70
N THR A 247 23.49 -13.58 -4.81
CA THR A 247 23.08 -12.18 -4.94
C THR A 247 21.92 -11.85 -4.02
N GLY A 248 21.83 -10.60 -3.60
CA GLY A 248 20.77 -10.10 -2.74
C GLY A 248 19.41 -9.98 -3.45
N PRO A 249 18.33 -9.80 -2.68
CA PRO A 249 16.98 -9.68 -3.22
C PRO A 249 16.78 -8.42 -4.08
N ALA A 250 17.56 -7.35 -3.85
CA ALA A 250 17.57 -6.17 -4.69
C ALA A 250 17.99 -6.50 -6.13
N PHE A 251 19.09 -7.23 -6.30
CA PHE A 251 19.56 -7.69 -7.60
C PHE A 251 18.50 -8.54 -8.30
N VAL A 252 17.98 -9.55 -7.59
CA VAL A 252 16.96 -10.48 -8.10
C VAL A 252 15.73 -9.73 -8.61
N ARG A 253 15.24 -8.76 -7.83
CA ARG A 253 14.07 -7.96 -8.21
C ARG A 253 14.33 -7.17 -9.49
N GLU A 254 15.47 -6.49 -9.58
CA GLU A 254 15.78 -5.63 -10.73
C GLU A 254 16.06 -6.44 -11.99
N THR A 255 16.86 -7.50 -11.89
CA THR A 255 17.24 -8.31 -13.05
C THR A 255 16.10 -9.10 -13.65
N LEU A 256 15.04 -9.40 -12.89
CA LEU A 256 13.87 -10.13 -13.39
C LEU A 256 12.88 -9.23 -14.16
N LYS A 257 12.97 -7.90 -14.07
CA LYS A 257 12.00 -6.99 -14.69
C LYS A 257 11.94 -7.15 -16.21
N GLU A 258 13.10 -7.15 -16.86
CA GLU A 258 13.21 -7.26 -18.32
C GLU A 258 12.73 -8.63 -18.86
N PRO A 259 13.25 -9.78 -18.37
CA PRO A 259 12.81 -11.08 -18.91
C PRO A 259 11.33 -11.34 -18.67
N LEU A 260 10.79 -10.98 -17.50
CA LEU A 260 9.36 -11.14 -17.23
C LEU A 260 8.50 -10.22 -18.11
N GLY A 261 8.95 -8.99 -18.37
CA GLY A 261 8.31 -8.08 -19.31
C GLY A 261 8.31 -8.61 -20.74
N ARG A 262 9.41 -9.23 -21.18
CA ARG A 262 9.49 -9.91 -22.49
C ARG A 262 8.52 -11.09 -22.58
N ILE A 263 8.45 -11.90 -21.51
CA ILE A 263 7.54 -13.05 -21.42
C ILE A 263 6.07 -12.63 -21.49
N GLU A 264 5.73 -11.57 -20.77
CA GLU A 264 4.39 -10.99 -20.83
C GLU A 264 4.05 -10.51 -22.25
N GLY A 265 4.98 -9.79 -22.89
CA GLY A 265 4.82 -9.22 -24.23
C GLY A 265 4.37 -10.23 -25.28
N TYR A 266 5.04 -11.39 -25.39
CA TYR A 266 4.70 -12.39 -26.42
C TYR A 266 3.46 -13.24 -26.08
N LYS A 267 2.99 -13.26 -24.81
CA LYS A 267 1.81 -14.03 -24.40
C LYS A 267 0.49 -13.26 -24.51
N THR A 268 0.53 -11.96 -24.77
CA THR A 268 -0.65 -11.07 -24.83
C THR A 268 -1.79 -11.51 -25.78
N ALA A 269 -1.59 -12.53 -26.62
CA ALA A 269 -2.62 -13.12 -27.47
C ALA A 269 -3.57 -14.12 -26.77
N THR A 270 -3.30 -14.55 -25.53
CA THR A 270 -4.18 -15.47 -24.79
C THR A 270 -5.07 -14.74 -23.78
N THR A 271 -6.33 -15.20 -23.63
CA THR A 271 -7.33 -14.56 -22.73
C THR A 271 -6.89 -14.48 -21.27
N VAL A 272 -6.04 -15.41 -20.81
CA VAL A 272 -5.32 -15.33 -19.54
C VAL A 272 -3.89 -15.79 -19.80
N ILE A 273 -2.91 -14.94 -19.52
CA ILE A 273 -1.49 -15.29 -19.64
C ILE A 273 -1.02 -15.99 -18.37
N HIS A 274 -0.25 -17.06 -18.51
CA HIS A 274 0.32 -17.84 -17.40
C HIS A 274 1.83 -18.01 -17.58
N LEU A 275 2.59 -17.72 -16.53
CA LEU A 275 4.03 -17.92 -16.44
C LEU A 275 4.31 -19.36 -16.02
N ASN A 276 4.88 -20.16 -16.91
CA ASN A 276 5.23 -21.55 -16.60
C ASN A 276 6.75 -21.73 -16.45
N LYS A 277 7.16 -22.90 -15.95
CA LYS A 277 8.58 -23.23 -15.75
C LYS A 277 9.39 -23.18 -17.05
N LYS A 278 8.79 -23.56 -18.19
CA LYS A 278 9.47 -23.56 -19.50
C LYS A 278 9.81 -22.13 -19.94
N ASP A 279 8.89 -21.18 -19.75
CA ASP A 279 9.17 -19.76 -20.05
C ASP A 279 10.37 -19.25 -19.25
N LEU A 280 10.46 -19.63 -17.97
CA LEU A 280 11.58 -19.26 -17.10
C LEU A 280 12.88 -20.00 -17.46
N GLN A 281 12.82 -21.18 -18.08
CA GLN A 281 13.99 -21.93 -18.54
C GLN A 281 14.62 -21.30 -19.78
N GLU A 282 13.81 -20.69 -20.64
CA GLU A 282 14.24 -19.99 -21.84
C GLU A 282 14.63 -18.52 -21.55
N ALA A 283 14.36 -18.03 -20.33
CA ALA A 283 14.68 -16.68 -19.92
C ALA A 283 16.17 -16.51 -19.61
N GLU A 284 16.70 -15.34 -19.97
CA GLU A 284 18.04 -14.91 -19.61
C GLU A 284 17.99 -13.65 -18.74
N VAL A 285 19.00 -13.48 -17.90
CA VAL A 285 19.18 -12.35 -16.99
C VAL A 285 20.53 -11.69 -17.23
N LEU A 286 20.58 -10.37 -17.06
CA LEU A 286 21.84 -9.62 -17.14
C LEU A 286 22.59 -9.75 -15.82
N VAL A 287 23.80 -10.29 -15.89
CA VAL A 287 24.70 -10.41 -14.74
C VAL A 287 25.93 -9.54 -15.02
N PRO A 288 26.16 -8.48 -14.23
CA PRO A 288 27.35 -7.65 -14.38
C PRO A 288 28.61 -8.44 -13.98
N ASP A 289 29.77 -7.90 -14.33
CA ASP A 289 31.04 -8.46 -13.87
C ASP A 289 31.15 -8.46 -12.34
N SER A 290 32.06 -9.28 -11.80
CA SER A 290 32.17 -9.53 -10.37
C SER A 290 32.41 -8.27 -9.53
N ASP A 291 33.19 -7.32 -10.05
CA ASP A 291 33.52 -6.09 -9.32
C ASP A 291 32.31 -5.15 -9.31
N SER A 292 31.66 -4.95 -10.46
CA SER A 292 30.43 -4.16 -10.57
C SER A 292 29.28 -4.75 -9.75
N LEU A 293 29.15 -6.08 -9.70
CA LEU A 293 28.16 -6.77 -8.89
C LEU A 293 28.42 -6.55 -7.39
N ALA A 294 29.67 -6.71 -6.94
CA ALA A 294 30.03 -6.50 -5.54
C ALA A 294 29.78 -5.05 -5.09
N LEU A 295 30.11 -4.07 -5.95
CA LEU A 295 29.82 -2.65 -5.70
C LEU A 295 28.32 -2.37 -5.63
N PHE A 296 27.53 -2.98 -6.52
CA PHE A 296 26.07 -2.89 -6.50
C PHE A 296 25.53 -3.41 -5.17
N GLU A 297 25.83 -4.66 -4.81
CA GLU A 297 25.33 -5.32 -3.59
C GLU A 297 25.69 -4.50 -2.35
N ALA A 298 26.95 -4.09 -2.22
CA ALA A 298 27.41 -3.27 -1.09
C ALA A 298 26.67 -1.93 -0.98
N SER A 299 26.28 -1.32 -2.11
CA SER A 299 25.59 -0.03 -2.13
C SER A 299 24.09 -0.16 -1.83
N VAL A 300 23.46 -1.26 -2.25
CA VAL A 300 21.99 -1.40 -2.22
C VAL A 300 21.46 -2.22 -1.05
N GLU A 301 22.29 -3.05 -0.41
CA GLU A 301 21.84 -3.94 0.67
C GLU A 301 21.18 -3.13 1.80
N VAL A 302 21.80 -2.03 2.21
CA VAL A 302 21.27 -1.13 3.23
C VAL A 302 19.98 -0.46 2.77
N LEU A 303 19.91 0.02 1.52
CA LEU A 303 18.72 0.66 0.97
C LEU A 303 17.54 -0.31 0.91
N TYR A 304 17.80 -1.57 0.51
CA TYR A 304 16.79 -2.61 0.43
C TYR A 304 16.28 -3.00 1.82
N SER A 305 17.19 -3.22 2.77
CA SER A 305 16.87 -3.56 4.16
C SER A 305 16.08 -2.45 4.85
N GLN A 306 16.50 -1.19 4.67
CA GLN A 306 15.75 -0.03 5.17
C GLN A 306 14.35 0.04 4.58
N ARG A 307 14.21 -0.17 3.27
CA ARG A 307 12.90 -0.18 2.61
C ARG A 307 11.95 -1.23 3.21
N VAL A 308 12.45 -2.44 3.48
CA VAL A 308 11.66 -3.49 4.14
C VAL A 308 11.31 -3.08 5.58
N GLY A 309 12.27 -2.51 6.32
CA GLY A 309 12.04 -2.01 7.68
C GLY A 309 10.97 -0.91 7.75
N LEU A 310 11.01 0.06 6.83
CA LEU A 310 10.02 1.13 6.72
C LEU A 310 8.61 0.58 6.44
N ALA A 311 8.50 -0.47 5.63
CA ALA A 311 7.21 -1.12 5.40
C ALA A 311 6.68 -1.81 6.65
N ILE A 312 7.54 -2.48 7.42
CA ILE A 312 7.18 -3.09 8.71
C ILE A 312 6.72 -2.00 9.69
N GLU A 313 7.50 -0.93 9.83
CA GLU A 313 7.18 0.23 10.69
C GLU A 313 5.83 0.83 10.29
N ASN A 314 5.56 1.03 9.00
CA ASN A 314 4.29 1.58 8.52
C ASN A 314 3.09 0.72 8.90
N ARG A 315 3.21 -0.61 8.86
CA ARG A 315 2.14 -1.52 9.32
C ARG A 315 1.91 -1.36 10.82
N THR A 316 2.97 -1.32 11.62
CA THR A 316 2.87 -1.11 13.07
C THR A 316 2.24 0.24 13.40
N LEU A 317 2.68 1.32 12.77
CA LEU A 317 2.11 2.66 12.95
C LEU A 317 0.63 2.71 12.55
N SER A 318 0.27 2.07 11.44
CA SER A 318 -1.14 1.99 11.00
C SER A 318 -1.99 1.22 12.01
N ALA A 319 -1.52 0.06 12.48
CA ALA A 319 -2.23 -0.74 13.46
C ALA A 319 -2.42 0.00 14.80
N ILE A 320 -1.40 0.73 15.27
CA ILE A 320 -1.50 1.55 16.48
C ILE A 320 -2.51 2.69 16.28
N ARG A 321 -2.39 3.44 15.17
CA ARG A 321 -3.32 4.54 14.83
C ARG A 321 -4.76 4.03 14.79
N ASP A 322 -5.00 2.91 14.11
CA ASP A 322 -6.34 2.34 13.94
C ASP A 322 -6.91 1.81 15.27
N ALA A 323 -6.06 1.30 16.17
CA ALA A 323 -6.47 0.90 17.52
C ALA A 323 -6.75 2.09 18.46
N LEU A 324 -6.02 3.21 18.30
CA LEU A 324 -6.20 4.42 19.10
C LEU A 324 -7.42 5.24 18.65
N LEU A 325 -7.68 5.28 17.34
CA LEU A 325 -8.77 6.08 16.76
C LEU A 325 -10.11 5.93 17.50
N PRO A 326 -10.68 4.72 17.68
CA PRO A 326 -11.96 4.57 18.36
C PRO A 326 -11.91 4.96 19.84
N GLN A 327 -10.78 4.74 20.52
CA GLN A 327 -10.61 5.08 21.94
C GLN A 327 -10.55 6.60 22.16
N LEU A 328 -9.84 7.31 21.28
CA LEU A 328 -9.75 8.77 21.29
C LEU A 328 -11.07 9.41 20.84
N MET A 329 -11.75 8.85 19.84
CA MET A 329 -13.06 9.36 19.39
C MET A 329 -14.16 9.19 20.45
N SER A 330 -14.13 8.10 21.22
CA SER A 330 -15.10 7.84 22.30
C SER A 330 -14.79 8.56 23.62
N GLY A 331 -13.58 9.11 23.76
CA GLY A 331 -13.10 9.71 25.00
C GLY A 331 -12.72 8.69 26.09
N GLN A 332 -12.67 7.39 25.76
CA GLN A 332 -12.19 6.33 26.66
C GLN A 332 -10.70 6.52 27.00
N LEU A 333 -9.94 7.04 26.04
CA LEU A 333 -8.57 7.47 26.21
C LEU A 333 -8.51 8.96 25.95
N ARG A 334 -7.98 9.74 26.89
CA ARG A 334 -7.64 11.15 26.64
C ARG A 334 -6.18 11.25 26.27
N VAL A 335 -5.85 12.24 25.44
CA VAL A 335 -4.48 12.47 24.97
C VAL A 335 -3.48 12.59 26.13
N LYS A 336 -3.85 13.32 27.19
CA LYS A 336 -3.02 13.46 28.41
C LYS A 336 -2.73 12.14 29.12
N ASP A 337 -3.66 11.18 29.04
CA ASP A 337 -3.50 9.88 29.68
C ASP A 337 -2.60 8.96 28.82
N ALA A 338 -2.58 9.16 27.49
CA ALA A 338 -1.71 8.44 26.56
C ALA A 338 -0.24 8.91 26.61
N GLU A 339 -0.01 10.23 26.80
CA GLU A 339 1.33 10.80 26.98
C GLU A 339 2.03 10.25 28.23
N ASN A 340 1.29 10.12 29.35
CA ASN A 340 1.82 9.57 30.61
C ASN A 340 2.23 8.09 30.51
N VAL A 341 1.55 7.28 29.69
CA VAL A 341 1.88 5.86 29.53
C VAL A 341 3.22 5.69 28.80
N LEU A 342 3.52 6.56 27.83
CA LEU A 342 4.81 6.54 27.11
C LEU A 342 5.97 6.99 27.99
N GLU A 343 5.78 8.03 28.82
CA GLU A 343 6.80 8.48 29.78
C GLU A 343 7.13 7.42 30.83
N THR A 344 6.17 6.60 31.25
CA THR A 344 6.43 5.50 32.21
C THR A 344 7.07 4.26 31.60
N ALA A 345 7.09 4.12 30.27
CA ALA A 345 7.71 2.98 29.58
C ALA A 345 9.20 3.20 29.26
N GLU A 346 9.72 4.42 29.44
CA GLU A 346 11.12 4.80 29.23
C GLU A 346 11.96 4.86 30.52
N VAL A 347 11.47 4.32 31.65
CA VAL A 347 12.17 4.25 32.96
C VAL A 347 12.47 2.81 33.35
#